data_AF-A0A847JVT4-F1
#
_entry.id   AF-A0A847JVT4-F1
#
_cell.length_a   1.000
_cell.length_b   1.000
_cell.length_c   1.000
_cell.angle_alpha   90.00
_cell.angle_beta   90.00
_cell.angle_gamma   90.00
#
_symmetry.space_group_name_H-M   'P 1'
#
loop_
_entity.id
_entity.type
_entity.pdbx_description
1 polymer ?
#
loop_
_entity_poly.entity_id
_entity_poly.type
_entity_poly.pdbx_seq_one_letter_code
_entity_poly.pdbx_strand_id
1 'polypeptide(L)'
;MSKKLDRDEAAKALAQTGQRKLSLENGDGPWTIVRDNWHHEDGSNGGRFAAFSQPSHRPEVLSRGEWDLKPGEGGPGFSQHHEDGKWVTTYYRNSEGPEVEPLILEQSFYGAAPDTFLISEEFRLLMHLWLDPTSGNYYAIGDDGEKDLAIKFEDERISVRTPILRRYQAARQLDLLLFTDSAVFVETDEPLESFEDMNEPDDVEDELNFVEFHVGESRMPERRLLSRLLAKRILPPPPQEQSGIWPWDRTEEVYPEFIIGEDQNGRPVRFTCEEDRLANCFGKNPHAPHYLTPVFFKPEVL
;
A
#
# COMPACT_ATOMS: atom_id res chain seq x y z
N MET A 1 -10.01 -16.10 -31.48
CA MET A 1 -11.46 -15.95 -31.25
C MET A 1 -11.69 -16.19 -29.78
N SER A 2 -12.13 -15.16 -29.06
CA SER A 2 -12.52 -15.31 -27.66
C SER A 2 -13.75 -16.24 -27.57
N LYS A 3 -13.93 -16.90 -26.44
CA LYS A 3 -15.13 -17.73 -26.22
C LYS A 3 -16.31 -16.78 -26.03
N LYS A 4 -17.36 -16.92 -26.85
CA LYS A 4 -18.64 -16.27 -26.58
C LYS A 4 -19.27 -16.83 -25.31
N LEU A 5 -19.60 -15.95 -24.38
CA LEU A 5 -20.21 -16.29 -23.11
C LEU A 5 -21.74 -16.25 -23.24
N ASP A 6 -22.42 -17.19 -22.57
CA ASP A 6 -23.85 -17.07 -22.31
C ASP A 6 -24.14 -15.96 -21.29
N ARG A 7 -25.43 -15.67 -21.03
CA ARG A 7 -25.84 -14.59 -20.12
C ARG A 7 -25.25 -14.73 -18.72
N ASP A 8 -25.26 -15.93 -18.15
CA ASP A 8 -24.85 -16.15 -16.75
C ASP A 8 -23.32 -16.09 -16.63
N GLU A 9 -22.59 -16.65 -17.60
CA GLU A 9 -21.14 -16.52 -17.70
C GLU A 9 -20.72 -15.05 -17.88
N ALA A 10 -21.42 -14.31 -18.74
CA ALA A 10 -21.16 -12.89 -18.99
C ALA A 10 -21.45 -12.03 -17.75
N ALA A 11 -22.59 -12.24 -17.08
CA ALA A 11 -22.95 -11.53 -15.85
C ALA A 11 -21.91 -11.77 -14.75
N LYS A 12 -21.47 -13.02 -14.58
CA LYS A 12 -20.44 -13.36 -13.59
C LYS A 12 -19.10 -12.67 -13.87
N ALA A 13 -18.69 -12.59 -15.14
CA ALA A 13 -17.46 -11.90 -15.53
C ALA A 13 -17.58 -10.38 -15.31
N LEU A 14 -18.68 -9.79 -15.78
CA LEU A 14 -18.94 -8.35 -15.67
C LEU A 14 -19.06 -7.89 -14.21
N ALA A 15 -19.58 -8.71 -13.29
CA ALA A 15 -19.82 -8.33 -11.90
C ALA A 15 -18.55 -7.93 -11.12
N GLN A 16 -17.35 -8.35 -11.56
CA GLN A 16 -16.06 -8.01 -10.95
C GLN A 16 -16.00 -8.20 -9.41
N THR A 17 -16.80 -9.12 -8.85
CA THR A 17 -16.97 -9.23 -7.38
C THR A 17 -15.66 -9.50 -6.64
N GLY A 18 -14.77 -10.30 -7.24
CA GLY A 18 -13.45 -10.55 -6.69
C GLY A 18 -12.57 -9.30 -6.67
N GLN A 19 -12.59 -8.50 -7.75
CA GLN A 19 -11.81 -7.26 -7.82
C GLN A 19 -12.33 -6.23 -6.83
N ARG A 20 -13.66 -6.03 -6.75
CA ARG A 20 -14.28 -5.14 -5.75
C ARG A 20 -13.86 -5.50 -4.33
N LYS A 21 -13.93 -6.79 -3.99
CA LYS A 21 -13.49 -7.29 -2.68
C LYS A 21 -12.01 -6.97 -2.43
N LEU A 22 -11.13 -7.30 -3.40
CA LEU A 22 -9.70 -7.04 -3.26
C LEU A 22 -9.36 -5.55 -3.15
N SER A 23 -10.11 -4.66 -3.80
CA SER A 23 -9.95 -3.22 -3.67
C SER A 23 -10.34 -2.72 -2.28
N LEU A 24 -11.45 -3.21 -1.76
CA LEU A 24 -11.96 -2.83 -0.43
C LEU A 24 -11.22 -3.51 0.73
N GLU A 25 -10.45 -4.57 0.49
CA GLU A 25 -9.62 -5.24 1.51
C GLU A 25 -8.13 -4.85 1.42
N ASN A 26 -7.74 -4.08 0.40
CA ASN A 26 -6.35 -3.65 0.25
C ASN A 26 -5.95 -2.78 1.46
N GLY A 27 -4.83 -3.14 2.09
CA GLY A 27 -4.36 -2.52 3.32
C GLY A 27 -4.79 -3.19 4.62
N ASP A 28 -5.65 -4.22 4.58
CA ASP A 28 -6.01 -5.00 5.78
C ASP A 28 -4.98 -6.12 6.05
N GLY A 29 -4.29 -6.55 5.01
CA GLY A 29 -3.27 -7.58 5.05
C GLY A 29 -1.90 -7.08 5.51
N PRO A 30 -0.90 -7.99 5.59
CA PRO A 30 0.47 -7.64 5.95
C PRO A 30 1.20 -6.82 4.88
N TRP A 31 0.67 -6.79 3.66
CA TRP A 31 1.16 -6.04 2.51
C TRP A 31 0.02 -5.24 1.91
N THR A 32 0.30 -3.98 1.57
CA THR A 32 -0.60 -3.09 0.83
C THR A 32 -0.05 -2.92 -0.57
N ILE A 33 -0.89 -3.16 -1.58
CA ILE A 33 -0.54 -2.88 -2.98
C ILE A 33 -0.73 -1.39 -3.20
N VAL A 34 0.36 -0.68 -3.50
CA VAL A 34 0.40 0.78 -3.66
C VAL A 34 0.53 1.20 -5.12
N ARG A 35 0.97 0.28 -5.99
CA ARG A 35 0.85 0.38 -7.45
C ARG A 35 0.62 -1.00 -8.02
N ASP A 36 -0.23 -1.06 -9.03
CA ASP A 36 -0.37 -2.22 -9.90
C ASP A 36 -0.88 -1.78 -11.27
N ASN A 37 -0.53 -2.52 -12.31
CA ASN A 37 -1.05 -2.31 -13.66
C ASN A 37 -1.14 -3.68 -14.32
N TRP A 38 -2.31 -4.01 -14.86
CA TRP A 38 -2.53 -5.30 -15.50
C TRP A 38 -3.30 -5.15 -16.80
N HIS A 39 -2.93 -6.02 -17.74
CA HIS A 39 -3.54 -6.15 -19.06
C HIS A 39 -3.69 -7.63 -19.37
N HIS A 40 -4.90 -8.06 -19.67
CA HIS A 40 -5.23 -9.43 -20.02
C HIS A 40 -5.42 -9.57 -21.53
N GLU A 41 -5.24 -10.79 -22.05
CA GLU A 41 -5.36 -11.07 -23.50
C GLU A 41 -6.77 -10.82 -24.04
N ASP A 42 -7.79 -11.00 -23.18
CA ASP A 42 -9.18 -10.69 -23.49
C ASP A 42 -9.44 -9.17 -23.59
N GLY A 43 -8.48 -8.34 -23.17
CA GLY A 43 -8.58 -6.89 -23.12
C GLY A 43 -8.91 -6.28 -21.79
N SER A 44 -9.35 -7.11 -20.85
CA SER A 44 -9.61 -6.67 -19.49
C SER A 44 -8.33 -6.09 -18.92
N ASN A 45 -8.43 -4.94 -18.29
CA ASN A 45 -7.28 -4.20 -17.82
C ASN A 45 -7.66 -3.40 -16.58
N GLY A 46 -6.65 -2.88 -15.89
CA GLY A 46 -6.87 -2.01 -14.78
C GLY A 46 -5.59 -1.65 -14.08
N GLY A 47 -5.73 -0.82 -13.06
CA GLY A 47 -4.63 -0.35 -12.26
C GLY A 47 -5.03 -0.09 -10.82
N ARG A 48 -3.99 -0.01 -9.99
CA ARG A 48 -4.07 0.47 -8.62
C ARG A 48 -3.01 1.52 -8.41
N PHE A 49 -3.34 2.51 -7.60
CA PHE A 49 -2.38 3.53 -7.19
C PHE A 49 -2.71 4.02 -5.79
N ALA A 50 -1.70 4.54 -5.10
CA ALA A 50 -1.85 5.05 -3.75
C ALA A 50 -1.23 6.43 -3.60
N ALA A 51 -1.92 7.25 -2.81
CA ALA A 51 -1.47 8.58 -2.43
C ALA A 51 -1.74 8.80 -0.94
N PHE A 52 -1.12 9.82 -0.37
CA PHE A 52 -1.51 10.33 0.93
C PHE A 52 -2.38 11.57 0.77
N SER A 53 -3.25 11.84 1.73
CA SER A 53 -4.01 13.09 1.75
C SER A 53 -4.26 13.61 3.15
N GLN A 54 -4.53 14.91 3.24
CA GLN A 54 -4.98 15.53 4.49
C GLN A 54 -6.36 14.96 4.89
N PRO A 55 -6.61 14.61 6.17
CA PRO A 55 -7.92 14.12 6.61
C PRO A 55 -9.09 15.08 6.34
N SER A 56 -8.83 16.38 6.25
CA SER A 56 -9.84 17.38 5.88
C SER A 56 -10.30 17.29 4.42
N HIS A 57 -9.56 16.59 3.55
CA HIS A 57 -9.84 16.46 2.12
C HIS A 57 -10.73 15.25 1.78
N ARG A 58 -11.09 14.39 2.76
CA ARG A 58 -11.97 13.23 2.56
C ARG A 58 -13.26 13.53 1.79
N PRO A 59 -14.00 14.63 2.06
CA PRO A 59 -15.24 14.90 1.32
C PRO A 59 -15.01 15.11 -0.18
N GLU A 60 -13.86 15.69 -0.56
CA GLU A 60 -13.52 15.91 -1.96
C GLU A 60 -13.07 14.62 -2.63
N VAL A 61 -12.23 13.83 -1.95
CA VAL A 61 -11.80 12.49 -2.41
C VAL A 61 -13.01 11.60 -2.69
N LEU A 62 -14.02 11.61 -1.83
CA LEU A 62 -15.20 10.75 -1.98
C LEU A 62 -16.25 11.32 -2.95
N SER A 63 -16.14 12.58 -3.40
CA SER A 63 -17.17 13.22 -4.24
C SER A 63 -17.22 12.76 -5.70
N ARG A 64 -16.26 11.95 -6.14
CA ARG A 64 -16.13 11.45 -7.53
C ARG A 64 -15.24 10.22 -7.60
N GLY A 65 -15.46 9.35 -8.60
CA GLY A 65 -14.66 8.14 -8.82
C GLY A 65 -13.27 8.35 -9.41
N GLU A 66 -12.96 9.53 -9.95
CA GLU A 66 -11.65 9.84 -10.54
C GLU A 66 -10.51 9.81 -9.52
N TRP A 67 -9.32 9.36 -9.92
CA TRP A 67 -8.17 9.35 -9.02
C TRP A 67 -7.68 10.78 -8.75
N ASP A 68 -7.54 11.11 -7.48
CA ASP A 68 -7.03 12.41 -7.01
C ASP A 68 -5.52 12.58 -7.29
N LEU A 69 -4.84 11.48 -7.62
CA LEU A 69 -3.48 11.46 -8.12
C LEU A 69 -3.28 10.27 -9.07
N LYS A 70 -2.80 10.54 -10.28
CA LYS A 70 -2.55 9.52 -11.31
C LYS A 70 -1.05 9.21 -11.45
N PRO A 71 -0.69 8.05 -12.04
CA PRO A 71 0.69 7.78 -12.44
C PRO A 71 1.21 8.89 -13.36
N GLY A 72 2.41 9.41 -13.05
CA GLY A 72 3.02 10.56 -13.72
C GLY A 72 2.68 11.93 -13.12
N GLU A 73 1.68 12.02 -12.24
CA GLU A 73 1.38 13.24 -11.47
C GLU A 73 2.17 13.28 -10.15
N GLY A 74 2.06 14.37 -9.39
CA GLY A 74 2.68 14.52 -8.08
C GLY A 74 4.15 14.97 -8.09
N GLY A 75 4.78 14.99 -9.27
CA GLY A 75 6.13 15.50 -9.47
C GLY A 75 6.21 17.04 -9.52
N PRO A 76 7.42 17.60 -9.50
CA PRO A 76 7.65 19.03 -9.66
C PRO A 76 7.39 19.47 -11.10
N GLY A 77 6.95 20.72 -11.28
CA GLY A 77 6.63 21.23 -12.61
C GLY A 77 6.16 22.67 -12.61
N PHE A 78 5.51 23.06 -13.69
CA PHE A 78 4.93 24.38 -13.87
C PHE A 78 3.46 24.27 -14.28
N SER A 79 2.61 25.09 -13.68
CA SER A 79 1.24 25.31 -14.14
C SER A 79 1.15 26.68 -14.80
N GLN A 80 0.35 26.77 -15.85
CA GLN A 80 0.06 28.03 -16.51
C GLN A 80 -1.45 28.26 -16.57
N HIS A 81 -1.87 29.46 -16.19
CA HIS A 81 -3.23 29.91 -16.41
C HIS A 81 -3.21 31.35 -16.92
N HIS A 82 -4.36 31.79 -17.44
CA HIS A 82 -4.50 33.12 -18.02
C HIS A 82 -5.25 34.02 -17.04
N GLU A 83 -4.60 35.10 -16.61
CA GLU A 83 -5.15 36.12 -15.71
C GLU A 83 -4.89 37.51 -16.32
N ASP A 84 -5.92 38.36 -16.38
CA ASP A 84 -5.84 39.73 -16.88
C ASP A 84 -5.12 39.92 -18.24
N GLY A 85 -5.35 39.01 -19.19
CA GLY A 85 -4.75 39.11 -20.52
C GLY A 85 -3.30 38.60 -20.60
N LYS A 86 -2.79 37.95 -19.55
CA LYS A 86 -1.42 37.47 -19.47
C LYS A 86 -1.35 36.03 -18.98
N TRP A 87 -0.32 35.32 -19.42
CA TRP A 87 0.04 34.02 -18.86
C TRP A 87 0.72 34.20 -17.52
N VAL A 88 0.15 33.61 -16.47
CA VAL A 88 0.77 33.45 -15.17
C VAL A 88 1.34 32.04 -15.11
N THR A 89 2.63 31.94 -14.80
CA THR A 89 3.35 30.66 -14.68
C THR A 89 3.79 30.47 -13.24
N THR A 90 3.38 29.36 -12.63
CA THR A 90 3.70 29.03 -11.24
C THR A 90 4.49 27.74 -11.20
N TYR A 91 5.62 27.74 -10.51
CA TYR A 91 6.35 26.52 -10.19
C TYR A 91 5.71 25.83 -9.00
N TYR A 92 5.57 24.51 -9.06
CA TYR A 92 5.13 23.67 -7.96
C TYR A 92 6.10 22.53 -7.73
N ARG A 93 6.18 22.07 -6.48
CA ARG A 93 6.94 20.85 -6.11
C ARG A 93 6.13 19.57 -6.32
N ASN A 94 4.81 19.68 -6.20
CA ASN A 94 3.82 18.63 -6.37
C ASN A 94 2.59 19.29 -7.00
N SER A 95 2.07 18.73 -8.10
CA SER A 95 0.92 19.31 -8.83
C SER A 95 -0.37 19.29 -8.02
N GLU A 96 -0.53 18.30 -7.13
CA GLU A 96 -1.74 18.07 -6.32
C GLU A 96 -1.52 18.41 -4.84
N GLY A 97 -0.37 18.99 -4.50
CA GLY A 97 -0.01 19.33 -3.13
C GLY A 97 -0.47 20.73 -2.71
N PRO A 98 -0.69 20.97 -1.41
CA PRO A 98 -0.42 20.08 -0.27
C PRO A 98 -1.55 19.08 0.08
N GLU A 99 -2.69 19.12 -0.62
CA GLU A 99 -3.87 18.34 -0.28
C GLU A 99 -3.65 16.83 -0.51
N VAL A 100 -2.98 16.47 -1.59
CA VAL A 100 -2.64 15.09 -1.98
C VAL A 100 -1.14 14.97 -2.24
N GLU A 101 -0.50 13.95 -1.67
CA GLU A 101 0.95 13.73 -1.73
C GLU A 101 1.28 12.35 -2.33
N PRO A 102 2.24 12.26 -3.28
CA PRO A 102 2.63 11.00 -3.88
C PRO A 102 3.43 10.13 -2.90
N LEU A 103 3.08 8.85 -2.78
CA LEU A 103 3.97 7.83 -2.22
C LEU A 103 4.94 7.29 -3.29
N ILE A 104 4.44 7.16 -4.53
CA ILE A 104 5.20 6.72 -5.70
C ILE A 104 5.20 7.85 -6.72
N LEU A 105 6.36 8.11 -7.29
CA LEU A 105 6.56 9.05 -8.39
C LEU A 105 7.00 8.26 -9.62
N GLU A 106 6.32 8.46 -10.73
CA GLU A 106 6.75 7.92 -12.02
C GLU A 106 7.63 8.95 -12.72
N GLN A 107 8.90 8.61 -12.91
CA GLN A 107 9.83 9.41 -13.68
C GLN A 107 9.85 8.91 -15.12
N SER A 108 9.18 9.66 -16.00
CA SER A 108 9.22 9.37 -17.44
C SER A 108 10.43 9.98 -18.12
N PHE A 109 11.04 9.22 -19.03
CA PHE A 109 12.12 9.66 -19.90
C PHE A 109 11.69 9.73 -21.37
N TYR A 110 10.37 9.83 -21.63
CA TYR A 110 9.80 10.03 -22.95
C TYR A 110 10.27 8.98 -23.99
N GLY A 111 10.49 7.74 -23.53
CA GLY A 111 10.96 6.63 -24.36
C GLY A 111 12.45 6.66 -24.71
N ALA A 112 13.20 7.67 -24.27
CA ALA A 112 14.66 7.73 -24.46
C ALA A 112 15.41 6.79 -23.48
N ALA A 113 14.79 6.48 -22.35
CA ALA A 113 15.22 5.48 -21.37
C ALA A 113 13.98 4.83 -20.74
N PRO A 114 14.12 3.67 -20.05
CA PRO A 114 13.02 3.09 -19.29
C PRO A 114 12.56 4.00 -18.17
N ASP A 115 11.25 4.23 -18.10
CA ASP A 115 10.62 4.98 -17.02
C ASP A 115 10.86 4.27 -15.67
N THR A 116 10.97 5.03 -14.59
CA THR A 116 11.35 4.52 -13.27
C THR A 116 10.36 4.94 -12.20
N PHE A 117 10.01 4.01 -11.31
CA PHE A 117 9.22 4.33 -10.11
C PHE A 117 10.14 4.68 -8.95
N LEU A 118 9.98 5.89 -8.44
CA LEU A 118 10.67 6.41 -7.29
C LEU A 118 9.73 6.37 -6.09
N ILE A 119 10.22 5.90 -4.95
CA ILE A 119 9.51 6.03 -3.67
C ILE A 119 9.78 7.42 -3.12
N SER A 120 8.74 8.08 -2.59
CA SER A 120 8.85 9.38 -1.92
C SER A 120 10.09 9.44 -1.02
N GLU A 121 10.93 10.45 -1.23
CA GLU A 121 12.18 10.59 -0.51
C GLU A 121 11.93 10.75 0.99
N GLU A 122 10.91 11.52 1.37
CA GLU A 122 10.53 11.69 2.77
C GLU A 122 10.09 10.36 3.40
N PHE A 123 9.30 9.55 2.68
CA PHE A 123 8.92 8.22 3.14
C PHE A 123 10.13 7.31 3.35
N ARG A 124 11.07 7.30 2.40
CA ARG A 124 12.32 6.53 2.50
C ARG A 124 13.16 6.96 3.69
N LEU A 125 13.33 8.26 3.87
CA LEU A 125 14.18 8.82 4.92
C LEU A 125 13.55 8.61 6.30
N LEU A 126 12.28 8.96 6.47
CA LEU A 126 11.59 8.85 7.77
C LEU A 126 11.46 7.39 8.22
N MET A 127 11.29 6.46 7.29
CA MET A 127 11.17 5.03 7.59
C MET A 127 12.50 4.25 7.52
N HIS A 128 13.64 4.95 7.37
CA HIS A 128 14.99 4.36 7.27
C HIS A 128 15.11 3.21 6.26
N LEU A 129 14.60 3.43 5.04
CA LEU A 129 14.55 2.42 4.00
C LEU A 129 15.80 2.43 3.12
N TRP A 130 16.46 1.28 3.04
CA TRP A 130 17.61 1.03 2.17
C TRP A 130 17.18 0.35 0.87
N LEU A 131 17.60 0.89 -0.27
CA LEU A 131 17.41 0.27 -1.59
C LEU A 131 18.49 -0.77 -1.85
N ASP A 132 18.10 -2.03 -2.04
CA ASP A 132 19.00 -3.07 -2.50
C ASP A 132 19.26 -2.92 -4.02
N PRO A 133 20.50 -2.64 -4.46
CA PRO A 133 20.79 -2.44 -5.87
C PRO A 133 20.66 -3.72 -6.70
N THR A 134 20.61 -4.89 -6.06
CA THR A 134 20.51 -6.18 -6.78
C THR A 134 19.07 -6.50 -7.14
N SER A 135 18.16 -6.42 -6.17
CA SER A 135 16.74 -6.74 -6.37
C SER A 135 15.87 -5.54 -6.74
N GLY A 136 16.32 -4.31 -6.47
CA GLY A 136 15.49 -3.11 -6.59
C GLY A 136 14.47 -2.94 -5.46
N ASN A 137 14.42 -3.87 -4.50
CA ASN A 137 13.54 -3.80 -3.34
C ASN A 137 14.09 -2.88 -2.25
N TYR A 138 13.21 -2.42 -1.37
CA TYR A 138 13.62 -1.66 -0.19
C TYR A 138 13.51 -2.52 1.07
N TYR A 139 14.46 -2.33 1.97
CA TYR A 139 14.52 -2.98 3.27
C TYR A 139 14.53 -1.95 4.38
N ALA A 140 13.76 -2.20 5.43
CA ALA A 140 13.94 -1.51 6.70
C ALA A 140 15.13 -2.15 7.41
N ILE A 141 16.05 -1.32 7.90
CA ILE A 141 17.23 -1.79 8.62
C ILE A 141 16.97 -1.57 10.11
N GLY A 142 16.93 -2.66 10.88
CA GLY A 142 16.83 -2.63 12.33
C GLY A 142 18.12 -2.14 12.98
N ASP A 143 18.04 -1.72 14.25
CA ASP A 143 19.19 -1.26 15.01
C ASP A 143 20.21 -2.38 15.29
N ASP A 144 19.76 -3.63 15.23
CA ASP A 144 20.56 -4.86 15.28
C ASP A 144 21.17 -5.25 13.92
N GLY A 145 20.87 -4.48 12.86
CA GLY A 145 21.30 -4.74 11.49
C GLY A 145 20.44 -5.75 10.73
N GLU A 146 19.33 -6.24 11.29
CA GLU A 146 18.36 -7.07 10.58
C GLU A 146 17.78 -6.31 9.40
N LYS A 147 17.57 -7.02 8.28
CA LYS A 147 17.06 -6.46 7.03
C LYS A 147 15.68 -7.01 6.74
N ASP A 148 14.66 -6.25 7.08
CA ASP A 148 13.28 -6.61 6.80
C ASP A 148 12.85 -6.09 5.44
N LEU A 149 12.34 -6.95 4.57
CA LEU A 149 11.77 -6.52 3.30
C LEU A 149 10.58 -5.58 3.56
N ALA A 150 10.72 -4.33 3.10
CA ALA A 150 9.81 -3.23 3.38
C ALA A 150 8.95 -2.87 2.17
N ILE A 151 9.57 -2.79 0.99
CA ILE A 151 8.90 -2.51 -0.27
C ILE A 151 9.37 -3.53 -1.29
N LYS A 152 8.41 -4.18 -1.92
CA LYS A 152 8.64 -5.21 -2.93
C LYS A 152 8.22 -4.69 -4.30
N PHE A 153 9.13 -4.78 -5.26
CA PHE A 153 8.93 -4.49 -6.67
C PHE A 153 8.83 -5.82 -7.42
N GLU A 154 7.71 -6.03 -8.12
CA GLU A 154 7.43 -7.19 -8.96
C GLU A 154 6.90 -6.69 -10.30
N ASP A 155 7.81 -6.43 -11.25
CA ASP A 155 7.52 -5.76 -12.52
C ASP A 155 6.80 -4.42 -12.30
N GLU A 156 5.50 -4.38 -12.58
CA GLU A 156 4.65 -3.23 -12.41
C GLU A 156 3.94 -3.15 -11.05
N ARG A 157 3.94 -4.25 -10.29
CA ARG A 157 3.33 -4.27 -8.97
C ARG A 157 4.32 -3.81 -7.92
N ILE A 158 3.92 -2.81 -7.13
CA ILE A 158 4.67 -2.34 -5.96
C ILE A 158 3.82 -2.57 -4.72
N SER A 159 4.37 -3.31 -3.76
CA SER A 159 3.73 -3.57 -2.47
C SER A 159 4.59 -3.07 -1.33
N VAL A 160 3.99 -2.42 -0.34
CA VAL A 160 4.66 -1.96 0.88
C VAL A 160 4.14 -2.76 2.06
N ARG A 161 5.01 -3.09 3.01
CA ARG A 161 4.58 -3.66 4.30
C ARG A 161 3.59 -2.72 4.94
N THR A 162 2.37 -3.21 5.19
CA THR A 162 1.31 -2.42 5.82
C THR A 162 1.79 -1.76 7.12
N PRO A 163 2.52 -2.45 8.04
CA PRO A 163 3.04 -1.81 9.25
C PRO A 163 3.92 -0.58 8.99
N ILE A 164 4.66 -0.52 7.88
CA ILE A 164 5.52 0.63 7.56
C ILE A 164 4.67 1.81 7.10
N LEU A 165 3.65 1.57 6.25
CA LEU A 165 2.68 2.60 5.87
C LEU A 165 1.95 3.15 7.09
N ARG A 166 1.45 2.27 7.97
CA ARG A 166 0.71 2.69 9.18
C ARG A 166 1.56 3.55 10.11
N ARG A 167 2.86 3.26 10.25
CA ARG A 167 3.79 4.10 11.03
C ARG A 167 4.02 5.47 10.39
N TYR A 168 4.21 5.52 9.08
CA TYR A 168 4.38 6.78 8.36
C TYR A 168 3.10 7.64 8.46
N GLN A 169 1.93 7.04 8.26
CA GLN A 169 0.64 7.67 8.46
C GLN A 169 0.49 8.20 9.88
N ALA A 170 0.85 7.41 10.90
CA ALA A 170 0.82 7.85 12.28
C ALA A 170 1.74 9.07 12.48
N ALA A 171 2.98 9.05 11.98
CA ALA A 171 3.91 10.16 12.15
C ALA A 171 3.41 11.46 11.48
N ARG A 172 2.92 11.36 10.24
CA ARG A 172 2.50 12.50 9.40
C ARG A 172 1.04 12.91 9.58
N GLN A 173 0.23 12.08 10.23
CA GLN A 173 -1.23 12.23 10.36
C GLN A 173 -1.94 12.42 9.01
N LEU A 174 -1.59 11.57 8.04
CA LEU A 174 -2.17 11.56 6.69
C LEU A 174 -3.02 10.30 6.47
N ASP A 175 -4.13 10.48 5.76
CA ASP A 175 -4.89 9.35 5.22
C ASP A 175 -4.10 8.69 4.08
N LEU A 176 -4.21 7.36 3.95
CA LEU A 176 -3.75 6.64 2.77
C LEU A 176 -4.95 6.43 1.87
N LEU A 177 -4.88 7.00 0.67
CA LEU A 177 -5.83 6.80 -0.41
C LEU A 177 -5.39 5.60 -1.25
N LEU A 178 -6.29 4.65 -1.44
CA LEU A 178 -6.09 3.48 -2.28
C LEU A 178 -7.10 3.50 -3.42
N PHE A 179 -6.61 3.66 -4.65
CA PHE A 179 -7.42 3.75 -5.85
C PHE A 179 -7.42 2.43 -6.62
N THR A 180 -8.55 2.10 -7.26
CA THR A 180 -8.66 1.05 -8.27
C THR A 180 -9.49 1.55 -9.45
N ASP A 181 -9.04 1.24 -10.65
CA ASP A 181 -9.80 1.36 -11.89
C ASP A 181 -9.66 0.03 -12.63
N SER A 182 -10.77 -0.63 -12.94
CA SER A 182 -10.77 -1.96 -13.55
C SER A 182 -11.87 -2.06 -14.59
N ALA A 183 -11.47 -2.41 -15.81
CA ALA A 183 -12.36 -2.65 -16.94
C ALA A 183 -12.31 -4.14 -17.32
N VAL A 184 -13.48 -4.78 -17.35
CA VAL A 184 -13.63 -6.16 -17.85
C VAL A 184 -14.44 -6.13 -19.13
N PHE A 185 -13.97 -6.86 -20.15
CA PHE A 185 -14.63 -6.95 -21.44
C PHE A 185 -15.14 -8.36 -21.69
N VAL A 186 -16.33 -8.48 -22.25
CA VAL A 186 -16.92 -9.78 -22.61
C VAL A 186 -17.42 -9.79 -24.05
N GLU A 187 -17.32 -10.96 -24.66
CA GLU A 187 -17.97 -11.26 -25.93
C GLU A 187 -19.21 -12.12 -25.64
N THR A 188 -20.39 -11.62 -25.94
CA THR A 188 -21.66 -12.33 -25.74
C THR A 188 -22.66 -11.99 -26.84
N ASP A 189 -23.64 -12.85 -27.09
CA ASP A 189 -24.72 -12.52 -28.03
C ASP A 189 -25.87 -11.72 -27.38
N GLU A 190 -25.88 -11.64 -26.04
CA GLU A 190 -26.85 -10.90 -25.24
C GLU A 190 -26.76 -9.38 -25.47
N PRO A 191 -27.90 -8.68 -25.52
CA PRO A 191 -27.93 -7.22 -25.64
C PRO A 191 -27.65 -6.54 -24.28
N LEU A 192 -27.31 -5.24 -24.28
CA LEU A 192 -26.97 -4.50 -23.06
C LEU A 192 -28.11 -4.49 -22.03
N GLU A 193 -29.36 -4.44 -22.52
CA GLU A 193 -30.59 -4.42 -21.72
C GLU A 193 -30.72 -5.67 -20.82
N SER A 194 -30.06 -6.78 -21.17
CA SER A 194 -30.02 -8.00 -20.35
C SER A 194 -29.22 -7.85 -19.05
N PHE A 195 -28.48 -6.74 -18.88
CA PHE A 195 -27.56 -6.46 -17.78
C PHE A 195 -27.80 -5.09 -17.10
N GLU A 196 -28.87 -4.35 -17.46
CA GLU A 196 -29.17 -3.05 -16.84
C GLU A 196 -29.35 -3.14 -15.32
N ASP A 197 -29.84 -4.28 -14.83
CA ASP A 197 -30.01 -4.58 -13.41
C ASP A 197 -28.69 -4.72 -12.63
N MET A 198 -27.57 -4.83 -13.34
CA MET A 198 -26.24 -4.87 -12.73
C MET A 198 -25.66 -3.49 -12.46
N ASN A 199 -26.17 -2.44 -13.11
CA ASN A 199 -25.72 -1.08 -12.81
C ASN A 199 -26.11 -0.74 -11.37
N GLU A 200 -25.12 -0.34 -10.60
CA GLU A 200 -25.37 0.22 -9.29
C GLU A 200 -25.65 1.72 -9.49
N PRO A 201 -26.58 2.33 -8.74
CA PRO A 201 -26.61 3.78 -8.68
C PRO A 201 -25.21 4.26 -8.27
N ASP A 202 -24.78 5.37 -8.86
CA ASP A 202 -23.53 6.02 -8.46
C ASP A 202 -23.47 6.08 -6.93
N ASP A 203 -22.31 5.74 -6.38
CA ASP A 203 -21.94 6.02 -5.00
C ASP A 203 -22.53 5.04 -3.95
N VAL A 204 -21.96 3.82 -3.85
CA VAL A 204 -21.96 3.12 -2.55
C VAL A 204 -20.89 3.75 -1.68
N GLU A 205 -21.21 4.94 -1.17
CA GLU A 205 -20.39 5.68 -0.21
C GLU A 205 -20.64 5.17 1.21
N ASP A 206 -19.55 4.85 1.90
CA ASP A 206 -19.51 4.94 3.36
C ASP A 206 -18.51 6.04 3.76
N GLU A 207 -18.27 6.25 5.06
CA GLU A 207 -17.39 7.34 5.53
C GLU A 207 -15.95 7.27 4.98
N LEU A 208 -15.51 6.13 4.43
CA LEU A 208 -14.13 5.89 4.03
C LEU A 208 -13.98 5.15 2.69
N ASN A 209 -15.07 4.74 2.03
CA ASN A 209 -15.02 4.01 0.78
C ASN A 209 -15.96 4.64 -0.25
N PHE A 210 -15.53 4.61 -1.50
CA PHE A 210 -16.30 4.99 -2.66
C PHE A 210 -16.28 3.84 -3.66
N VAL A 211 -17.43 3.52 -4.26
CA VAL A 211 -17.52 2.56 -5.36
C VAL A 211 -18.50 3.08 -6.42
N GLU A 212 -18.02 3.13 -7.65
CA GLU A 212 -18.82 3.38 -8.86
C GLU A 212 -18.65 2.16 -9.78
N PHE A 213 -19.77 1.64 -10.28
CA PHE A 213 -19.80 0.45 -11.11
C PHE A 213 -20.81 0.60 -12.25
N HIS A 214 -20.34 0.46 -13.48
CA HIS A 214 -21.17 0.63 -14.67
C HIS A 214 -20.91 -0.47 -15.71
N VAL A 215 -21.97 -0.98 -16.33
CA VAL A 215 -21.96 -1.88 -17.49
C VAL A 215 -22.42 -1.11 -18.73
N GLY A 216 -21.65 -1.21 -19.82
CA GLY A 216 -21.97 -0.52 -21.07
C GLY A 216 -21.44 -1.23 -22.31
N GLU A 217 -21.68 -0.62 -23.46
CA GLU A 217 -21.15 -1.10 -24.73
C GLU A 217 -19.68 -0.74 -24.91
N SER A 218 -18.93 -1.70 -25.46
CA SER A 218 -17.54 -1.48 -25.83
C SER A 218 -17.43 -0.91 -27.23
N ARG A 219 -16.52 0.05 -27.42
CA ARG A 219 -16.20 0.62 -28.74
C ARG A 219 -15.36 -0.32 -29.62
N MET A 220 -14.90 -1.45 -29.09
CA MET A 220 -14.10 -2.43 -29.81
C MET A 220 -15.02 -3.49 -30.45
N PRO A 221 -15.00 -3.70 -31.79
CA PRO A 221 -15.97 -4.57 -32.46
C PRO A 221 -16.02 -6.02 -31.97
N GLU A 222 -14.88 -6.53 -31.48
CA GLU A 222 -14.72 -7.91 -31.03
C GLU A 222 -15.07 -8.10 -29.53
N ARG A 223 -15.45 -7.02 -28.85
CA ARG A 223 -15.85 -6.99 -27.43
C ARG A 223 -17.16 -6.22 -27.35
N ARG A 224 -18.27 -6.89 -27.06
CA ARG A 224 -19.58 -6.24 -27.17
C ARG A 224 -19.92 -5.41 -25.94
N LEU A 225 -19.66 -5.97 -24.76
CA LEU A 225 -19.97 -5.33 -23.49
C LEU A 225 -18.72 -5.17 -22.65
N LEU A 226 -18.73 -4.17 -21.77
CA LEU A 226 -17.74 -3.98 -20.72
C LEU A 226 -18.41 -3.63 -19.41
N SER A 227 -17.73 -3.93 -18.30
CA SER A 227 -18.00 -3.28 -17.02
C SER A 227 -16.77 -2.49 -16.57
N ARG A 228 -17.00 -1.38 -15.88
CA ARG A 228 -15.95 -0.60 -15.23
C ARG A 228 -16.25 -0.48 -13.75
N LEU A 229 -15.25 -0.75 -12.94
CA LEU A 229 -15.24 -0.61 -11.49
C LEU A 229 -14.23 0.46 -11.11
N LEU A 230 -14.71 1.57 -10.54
CA LEU A 230 -13.89 2.55 -9.84
C LEU A 230 -14.10 2.35 -8.35
N ALA A 231 -13.01 2.23 -7.60
CA ALA A 231 -13.08 2.11 -6.15
C ALA A 231 -12.02 2.98 -5.48
N LYS A 232 -12.42 3.64 -4.40
CA LYS A 232 -11.50 4.32 -3.48
C LYS A 232 -11.69 3.76 -2.08
N ARG A 233 -10.58 3.58 -1.37
CA ARG A 233 -10.56 3.25 0.04
C ARG A 233 -9.63 4.21 0.75
N ILE A 234 -10.12 4.82 1.82
CA ILE A 234 -9.39 5.71 2.71
C ILE A 234 -9.03 4.92 3.96
N LEU A 235 -7.75 4.85 4.28
CA LEU A 235 -7.28 4.31 5.55
C LEU A 235 -6.84 5.49 6.44
N PRO A 236 -7.57 5.82 7.50
CA PRO A 236 -7.18 6.86 8.44
C PRO A 236 -5.86 6.57 9.14
N PRO A 237 -5.05 7.58 9.48
CA PRO A 237 -3.82 7.37 10.23
C PRO A 237 -4.15 6.81 11.62
N PRO A 238 -3.30 5.91 12.16
CA PRO A 238 -3.32 5.62 13.59
C PRO A 238 -2.96 6.88 14.41
N PRO A 239 -3.18 6.85 15.75
CA PRO A 239 -2.63 7.86 16.65
C PRO A 239 -1.13 8.05 16.46
N GLN A 240 -0.65 9.29 16.60
CA GLN A 240 0.72 9.66 16.29
C GLN A 240 1.75 8.90 17.15
N GLU A 241 1.36 8.54 18.38
CA GLU A 241 2.14 7.74 19.33
C GLU A 241 2.46 6.33 18.80
N GLN A 242 1.68 5.82 17.85
CA GLN A 242 1.90 4.50 17.26
C GLN A 242 2.89 4.51 16.10
N SER A 243 3.48 5.68 15.77
CA SER A 243 4.52 5.80 14.75
C SER A 243 5.77 5.00 15.07
N GLY A 244 6.10 4.82 16.36
CA GLY A 244 7.35 4.16 16.74
C GLY A 244 8.58 4.97 16.32
N ILE A 245 8.47 6.30 16.27
CA ILE A 245 9.52 7.25 15.90
C ILE A 245 9.59 8.29 17.02
N TRP A 246 10.80 8.67 17.44
CA TRP A 246 11.03 9.68 18.47
C TRP A 246 10.07 10.88 18.35
N PRO A 247 9.41 11.31 19.44
CA PRO A 247 9.59 10.89 20.84
C PRO A 247 8.83 9.62 21.25
N TRP A 248 8.15 8.96 20.32
CA TRP A 248 7.38 7.74 20.56
C TRP A 248 8.13 6.51 20.10
N ASP A 249 9.42 6.44 20.44
CA ASP A 249 10.23 5.25 20.16
C ASP A 249 9.55 4.00 20.71
N ARG A 250 9.72 2.87 20.04
CA ARG A 250 9.11 1.62 20.45
C ARG A 250 9.72 1.19 21.77
N THR A 251 8.99 1.39 22.87
CA THR A 251 9.47 1.08 24.23
C THR A 251 9.42 -0.39 24.60
N GLU A 252 8.74 -1.22 23.80
CA GLU A 252 8.56 -2.65 24.08
C GLU A 252 9.35 -3.50 23.10
N GLU A 253 10.66 -3.60 23.31
CA GLU A 253 11.37 -4.81 22.89
C GLU A 253 10.85 -5.97 23.73
N VAL A 254 10.11 -6.88 23.08
CA VAL A 254 9.63 -8.09 23.75
C VAL A 254 10.80 -9.06 23.82
N TYR A 255 11.51 -9.04 24.94
CA TYR A 255 12.60 -9.98 25.18
C TYR A 255 12.05 -11.35 25.59
N PRO A 256 12.29 -12.42 24.80
CA PRO A 256 11.92 -13.76 25.20
C PRO A 256 12.69 -14.21 26.44
N GLU A 257 12.08 -15.10 27.23
CA GLU A 257 12.76 -15.79 28.32
C GLU A 257 13.20 -17.19 27.91
N PHE A 258 14.48 -17.49 28.16
CA PHE A 258 15.12 -18.76 27.87
C PHE A 258 15.30 -19.58 29.13
N ILE A 259 15.28 -20.91 28.99
CA ILE A 259 15.64 -21.81 30.08
C ILE A 259 17.16 -21.78 30.24
N ILE A 260 17.63 -21.33 31.41
CA ILE A 260 19.06 -21.20 31.73
C ILE A 260 19.57 -22.28 32.69
N GLY A 261 18.67 -23.13 33.19
CA GLY A 261 18.98 -24.22 34.11
C GLY A 261 17.73 -24.84 34.73
N GLU A 262 17.91 -25.65 35.77
CA GLU A 262 16.85 -26.26 36.56
C GLU A 262 17.06 -25.96 38.05
N ASP A 263 15.97 -25.81 38.80
CA ASP A 263 16.01 -25.61 40.25
C ASP A 263 16.25 -26.92 41.02
N GLN A 264 16.33 -26.84 42.35
CA GLN A 264 16.54 -27.99 43.23
C GLN A 264 15.45 -29.08 43.14
N ASN A 265 14.29 -28.77 42.53
CA ASN A 265 13.19 -29.69 42.32
C ASN A 265 13.07 -30.13 40.84
N GLY A 266 14.07 -29.81 40.01
CA GLY A 266 14.09 -30.13 38.58
C GLY A 266 13.13 -29.28 37.74
N ARG A 267 12.69 -28.10 38.25
CA ARG A 267 11.83 -27.19 37.46
C ARG A 267 12.69 -26.24 36.64
N PRO A 268 12.34 -25.97 35.36
CA PRO A 268 13.09 -25.03 34.54
C PRO A 268 13.16 -23.63 35.16
N VAL A 269 14.37 -23.08 35.24
CA VAL A 269 14.61 -21.68 35.58
C VAL A 269 14.72 -20.91 34.29
N ARG A 270 13.88 -19.88 34.14
CA ARG A 270 13.83 -19.03 32.96
C ARG A 270 14.35 -17.65 33.28
N PHE A 271 14.97 -17.00 32.31
CA PHE A 271 15.40 -15.61 32.43
C PHE A 271 15.38 -14.91 31.07
N THR A 272 15.18 -13.60 31.08
CA THR A 272 15.12 -12.73 29.90
C THR A 272 16.49 -12.56 29.23
N CYS A 273 16.51 -12.26 27.94
CA CYS A 273 17.70 -11.78 27.22
C CYS A 273 17.83 -10.24 27.18
N GLU A 274 16.97 -9.50 27.89
CA GLU A 274 17.04 -8.04 28.02
C GLU A 274 18.35 -7.61 28.69
N GLU A 275 19.21 -6.88 27.96
CA GLU A 275 20.53 -6.45 28.43
C GLU A 275 20.44 -5.64 29.73
N ASP A 276 19.38 -4.84 29.88
CA ASP A 276 19.16 -4.02 31.06
C ASP A 276 18.83 -4.80 32.32
N ARG A 277 18.41 -6.06 32.20
CA ARG A 277 18.08 -6.94 33.32
C ARG A 277 19.15 -7.99 33.61
N LEU A 278 20.16 -8.11 32.74
CA LEU A 278 21.27 -9.06 32.89
C LEU A 278 22.42 -8.49 33.72
N ALA A 279 23.18 -9.37 34.35
CA ALA A 279 24.41 -9.00 35.03
C ALA A 279 25.56 -8.82 34.03
N ASN A 280 26.50 -7.92 34.34
CA ASN A 280 27.68 -7.70 33.51
C ASN A 280 28.98 -7.69 34.35
N CYS A 281 30.12 -7.59 33.66
CA CYS A 281 31.44 -7.57 34.29
C CYS A 281 31.73 -6.29 35.10
N PHE A 282 30.83 -5.30 35.07
CA PHE A 282 30.99 -3.98 35.68
C PHE A 282 30.06 -3.76 36.89
N GLY A 283 29.38 -4.81 37.37
CA GLY A 283 28.55 -4.77 38.57
C GLY A 283 27.09 -4.37 38.35
N LYS A 284 26.61 -4.29 37.10
CA LYS A 284 25.17 -4.17 36.80
C LYS A 284 24.47 -5.46 37.24
N ASN A 285 23.28 -5.33 37.85
CA ASN A 285 22.41 -6.43 38.28
C ASN A 285 23.15 -7.63 38.93
N PRO A 286 23.91 -7.45 40.02
CA PRO A 286 24.86 -8.44 40.54
C PRO A 286 24.24 -9.78 40.97
N HIS A 287 22.91 -9.85 41.07
CA HIS A 287 22.16 -11.06 41.42
C HIS A 287 21.42 -11.70 40.24
N ALA A 288 21.48 -11.09 39.06
CA ALA A 288 20.93 -11.65 37.83
C ALA A 288 21.94 -12.61 37.16
N PRO A 289 21.47 -13.51 36.28
CA PRO A 289 22.33 -14.24 35.36
C PRO A 289 23.21 -13.29 34.53
N HIS A 290 24.44 -13.70 34.26
CA HIS A 290 25.37 -12.91 33.44
C HIS A 290 24.93 -12.92 31.98
N TYR A 291 25.22 -11.86 31.21
CA TYR A 291 24.91 -11.83 29.77
C TYR A 291 25.63 -12.91 28.93
N LEU A 292 26.55 -13.67 29.54
CA LEU A 292 27.25 -14.82 28.94
C LEU A 292 26.71 -16.16 29.44
N THR A 293 25.59 -16.16 30.17
CA THR A 293 24.95 -17.39 30.62
C THR A 293 24.50 -18.20 29.39
N PRO A 294 24.98 -19.45 29.23
CA PRO A 294 24.66 -20.24 28.06
C PRO A 294 23.19 -20.65 28.04
N VAL A 295 22.59 -20.64 26.85
CA VAL A 295 21.25 -21.21 26.57
C VAL A 295 21.44 -22.38 25.62
N PHE A 296 20.87 -23.52 25.97
CA PHE A 296 20.93 -24.72 25.15
C PHE A 296 19.60 -24.91 24.41
N PHE A 297 19.67 -25.00 23.09
CA PHE A 297 18.52 -25.28 22.24
C PHE A 297 18.48 -26.76 21.90
N LYS A 298 17.27 -27.30 21.76
CA LYS A 298 17.13 -28.63 21.17
C LYS A 298 17.45 -28.55 19.66
N PRO A 299 18.00 -29.60 19.04
CA PRO A 299 18.30 -29.59 17.62
C PRO A 299 17.10 -29.24 16.73
N GLU A 300 15.87 -29.52 17.16
CA GLU A 300 14.65 -29.29 16.37
C GLU A 300 14.19 -27.83 16.31
N VAL A 301 14.82 -26.92 17.06
CA VAL A 301 14.45 -25.48 17.09
C VAL A 301 15.59 -24.58 16.57
N LEU A 302 16.63 -25.16 15.97
CA LEU A 302 17.73 -24.50 15.27
C LEU A 302 17.60 -24.72 13.76
#